data_AF-A0A929PKE5-F1
#
_entry.id   AF-A0A929PKE5-F1
#
_cell.length_a   1.000
_cell.length_b   1.000
_cell.length_c   1.000
_cell.angle_alpha   90.00
_cell.angle_beta   90.00
_cell.angle_gamma   90.00
#
_symmetry.space_group_name_H-M   'P 1'
#
loop_
_entity.id
_entity.type
_entity.pdbx_description
1 polymer ?
#
loop_
_entity_poly.entity_id
_entity_poly.type
_entity_poly.pdbx_seq_one_letter_code
_entity_poly.pdbx_strand_id
1 'polypeptide(L)'
;MAGIIEDCDQFCTMSFKNDGDLIVLIGENKEEIGGSEYLKVFHNMEKGLPPQIDLSLEKSVQDACRESIQAGIISSAHDCADGGLAVTLAECCITGKKGAKVEINTRIRNDA
;
A
#
# COMPACT_ATOMS: atom_id res chain seq x y z
N MET A 1 12.91 -12.77 2.12
CA MET A 1 13.06 -12.52 3.57
C MET A 1 12.35 -13.65 4.31
N ALA A 2 12.79 -14.01 5.52
CA ALA A 2 12.07 -14.92 6.40
C ALA A 2 11.74 -14.19 7.70
N GLY A 3 10.53 -14.40 8.22
CA GLY A 3 10.05 -13.86 9.49
C GLY A 3 9.27 -14.92 10.26
N ILE A 4 9.03 -14.68 11.55
CA ILE A 4 8.29 -15.59 12.43
C ILE A 4 7.00 -14.91 12.84
N ILE A 5 5.90 -15.63 12.71
CA ILE A 5 4.61 -15.28 13.30
C ILE A 5 4.46 -16.21 14.52
N GLU A 6 4.40 -15.63 15.72
CA GLU A 6 4.33 -16.43 16.96
C GLU A 6 2.97 -17.10 17.13
N ASP A 7 1.91 -16.42 16.72
CA ASP A 7 0.53 -16.90 16.74
C ASP A 7 -0.05 -16.90 15.32
N CYS A 8 -0.33 -18.08 14.78
CA CYS A 8 -0.83 -18.26 13.42
C CYS A 8 -2.22 -17.65 13.19
N ASP A 9 -2.93 -17.21 14.23
CA ASP A 9 -4.18 -16.47 14.11
C ASP A 9 -3.95 -14.94 14.00
N GLN A 10 -2.74 -14.46 14.32
CA GLN A 10 -2.37 -13.04 14.28
C GLN A 10 -1.71 -12.64 12.94
N PHE A 11 -2.44 -12.84 11.84
CA PHE A 11 -2.01 -12.39 10.52
C PHE A 11 -3.15 -11.70 9.76
N CYS A 12 -2.76 -10.89 8.78
CA CYS A 12 -3.69 -10.26 7.85
C CYS A 12 -3.37 -10.68 6.43
N THR A 13 -4.39 -10.58 5.58
CA THR A 13 -4.27 -10.77 4.13
C THR A 13 -4.68 -9.49 3.42
N MET A 14 -4.27 -9.34 2.16
CA MET A 14 -4.46 -8.11 1.38
C MET A 14 -5.92 -7.73 1.10
N SER A 15 -6.81 -8.73 1.00
CA SER A 15 -8.20 -8.50 0.54
C SER A 15 -9.02 -7.71 1.57
N PHE A 16 -9.82 -6.74 1.12
CA PHE A 16 -10.81 -6.08 1.98
C PHE A 16 -11.80 -7.08 2.57
N LYS A 17 -12.11 -6.91 3.86
CA LYS A 17 -12.87 -7.90 4.64
C LYS A 17 -14.33 -7.49 4.84
N ASN A 18 -14.58 -6.31 5.39
CA ASN A 18 -15.93 -5.90 5.79
C ASN A 18 -16.37 -4.64 5.06
N ASP A 19 -17.68 -4.51 4.86
CA ASP A 19 -18.26 -3.27 4.36
C ASP A 19 -18.27 -2.22 5.47
N GLY A 20 -17.83 -1.00 5.16
CA GLY A 20 -17.74 0.09 6.14
C GLY A 20 -16.39 0.18 6.85
N ASP A 21 -15.45 -0.76 6.62
CA ASP A 21 -14.07 -0.61 7.08
C ASP A 21 -13.43 0.65 6.48
N LEU A 22 -12.62 1.33 7.30
CA LEU A 22 -11.83 2.48 6.85
C LEU A 22 -10.57 2.01 6.13
N ILE A 23 -10.25 2.65 5.00
CA ILE A 23 -9.02 2.41 4.25
C ILE A 23 -8.04 3.53 4.60
N VAL A 24 -6.85 3.15 5.06
CA VAL A 24 -5.81 4.10 5.51
C VAL A 24 -4.50 3.75 4.82
N LEU A 25 -3.80 4.77 4.34
CA LEU A 25 -2.41 4.67 3.89
C LEU A 25 -1.49 4.93 5.09
N ILE A 26 -0.61 3.98 5.40
CA ILE A 26 0.42 4.14 6.43
C ILE A 26 1.71 4.61 5.73
N GLY A 27 2.29 5.72 6.19
CA GLY A 27 3.45 6.33 5.56
C GLY A 27 3.08 7.59 4.77
N GLU A 28 3.91 7.94 3.78
CA GLU A 28 3.78 9.16 3.00
C GLU A 28 3.67 8.81 1.50
N ASN A 29 2.69 9.42 0.83
CA ASN A 29 2.64 9.41 -0.64
C ASN A 29 3.40 10.63 -1.17
N LYS A 30 4.26 10.45 -2.17
CA LYS A 30 5.11 11.51 -2.75
C LYS A 30 4.96 11.59 -4.26
N GLU A 31 5.32 12.73 -4.86
CA GLU A 31 5.29 12.91 -6.31
C GLU A 31 6.46 12.21 -7.04
N GLU A 32 6.60 10.89 -6.87
CA GLU A 32 7.78 10.13 -7.30
C GLU A 32 7.42 9.04 -8.31
N ILE A 33 7.36 9.40 -9.60
CA ILE A 33 7.00 8.44 -10.69
C ILE A 33 8.21 7.90 -11.47
N GLY A 34 9.43 8.33 -11.14
CA GLY A 34 10.62 7.89 -11.86
C GLY A 34 10.84 6.39 -11.72
N GLY A 35 11.08 5.72 -12.85
CA GLY A 35 11.24 4.25 -12.88
C GLY A 35 9.96 3.45 -12.59
N SER A 36 8.79 4.09 -12.50
CA SER A 36 7.52 3.40 -12.24
C SER A 36 7.01 2.58 -13.43
N GLU A 37 6.18 1.58 -13.14
CA GLU A 37 5.43 0.84 -14.17
C GLU A 37 4.50 1.76 -14.98
N TYR A 38 4.01 2.87 -14.41
CA TYR A 38 3.23 3.86 -15.15
C TYR A 38 4.03 4.48 -16.32
N LEU A 39 5.27 4.94 -16.07
CA LEU A 39 6.14 5.48 -17.12
C LEU A 39 6.52 4.43 -18.16
N LYS A 40 6.79 3.21 -17.71
CA LYS A 40 7.16 2.10 -18.60
C LYS A 40 6.01 1.70 -19.52
N VAL A 41 4.83 1.46 -18.99
CA VAL A 41 3.69 0.93 -19.75
C VAL A 41 3.04 1.99 -20.64
N PHE A 42 2.82 3.21 -20.12
CA PHE A 42 2.07 4.23 -20.86
C PHE A 42 2.95 5.17 -21.67
N HIS A 43 4.21 5.33 -21.28
CA HIS A 43 5.14 6.25 -21.94
C HIS A 43 6.34 5.56 -22.60
N ASN A 44 6.47 4.24 -22.47
CA ASN A 44 7.62 3.47 -22.97
C ASN A 44 8.96 4.06 -22.47
N MET A 45 8.98 4.46 -21.20
CA MET A 45 10.10 5.16 -20.57
C MET A 45 10.51 4.50 -19.25
N GLU A 46 11.77 4.07 -19.19
CA GLU A 46 12.42 3.62 -17.95
C GLU A 46 13.46 4.68 -17.53
N LYS A 47 12.98 5.80 -16.99
CA LYS A 47 13.80 6.97 -16.65
C LYS A 47 13.29 7.70 -15.41
N GLY A 48 14.08 8.66 -14.94
CA GLY A 48 13.77 9.48 -13.76
C GLY A 48 14.49 8.97 -12.52
N LEU A 49 14.41 9.75 -11.44
CA LEU A 49 14.92 9.31 -10.16
C LEU A 49 13.89 8.37 -9.52
N PRO A 50 14.31 7.18 -9.05
CA PRO A 50 13.41 6.28 -8.34
C PRO A 50 12.94 6.91 -7.02
N PRO A 51 11.83 6.41 -6.43
CA PRO A 51 11.34 6.86 -5.13
C PRO A 51 12.43 6.86 -4.05
N GLN A 52 12.44 7.90 -3.21
CA GLN A 52 13.42 8.01 -2.15
C GLN A 52 13.03 7.19 -0.93
N ILE A 53 13.99 6.42 -0.39
CA ILE A 53 13.79 5.62 0.81
C ILE A 53 14.36 6.31 2.05
N ASP A 54 13.50 6.48 3.07
CA ASP A 54 13.92 6.78 4.44
C ASP A 54 13.76 5.51 5.28
N LEU A 55 14.88 4.92 5.68
CA LEU A 55 14.90 3.66 6.41
C LEU A 55 14.31 3.79 7.83
N SER A 56 14.35 4.98 8.42
CA SER A 56 13.73 5.21 9.74
C SER A 56 12.22 5.20 9.61
N LEU A 57 11.69 5.91 8.61
CA LEU A 57 10.26 5.92 8.31
C LEU A 57 9.78 4.52 7.93
N GLU A 58 10.50 3.82 7.05
CA GLU A 58 10.17 2.46 6.61
C GLU A 58 10.04 1.50 7.80
N LYS A 59 11.02 1.53 8.73
CA LYS A 59 10.94 0.74 9.97
C LYS A 59 9.70 1.10 10.79
N SER A 60 9.41 2.39 10.96
CA SER A 60 8.23 2.84 11.70
C SER A 60 6.90 2.40 11.06
N VAL A 61 6.82 2.40 9.73
CA VAL A 61 5.64 1.89 8.99
C VAL A 61 5.46 0.40 9.23
N GLN A 62 6.53 -0.39 9.12
CA GLN A 62 6.50 -1.83 9.36
C GLN A 62 6.11 -2.17 10.81
N ASP A 63 6.67 -1.44 11.78
CA ASP A 63 6.35 -1.60 13.20
C ASP A 63 4.87 -1.26 13.47
N ALA A 64 4.38 -0.12 12.99
CA ALA A 64 2.99 0.30 13.16
C ALA A 64 2.00 -0.70 12.54
N CYS A 65 2.31 -1.21 11.33
CA CYS A 65 1.48 -2.22 10.68
C CYS A 65 1.43 -3.52 11.51
N ARG A 66 2.59 -4.05 11.91
CA ARG A 66 2.68 -5.30 12.67
C ARG A 66 2.00 -5.20 14.03
N GLU A 67 2.25 -4.11 14.77
CA GLU A 67 1.62 -3.88 16.09
C GLU A 67 0.10 -3.73 15.96
N SER A 68 -0.40 -3.08 14.90
CA SER A 68 -1.84 -2.93 14.66
C SER A 68 -2.53 -4.26 14.32
N ILE A 69 -1.84 -5.16 13.60
CA ILE A 69 -2.32 -6.53 13.33
C ILE A 69 -2.38 -7.31 14.64
N GLN A 70 -1.31 -7.28 15.44
CA GLN A 70 -1.24 -7.99 16.72
C GLN A 70 -2.29 -7.49 17.73
N ALA A 71 -2.59 -6.19 17.71
CA ALA A 71 -3.64 -5.61 18.54
C ALA A 71 -5.07 -5.88 18.02
N GLY A 72 -5.23 -6.52 16.86
CA GLY A 72 -6.54 -6.81 16.26
C GLY A 72 -7.28 -5.57 15.75
N ILE A 73 -6.55 -4.48 15.46
CA ILE A 73 -7.14 -3.20 15.03
C ILE A 73 -7.46 -3.21 13.54
N ILE A 74 -6.59 -3.80 12.71
CA ILE A 74 -6.76 -3.84 11.26
C ILE A 74 -7.20 -5.22 10.78
N SER A 75 -8.15 -5.25 9.85
CA SER A 75 -8.73 -6.49 9.30
C SER A 75 -7.97 -7.04 8.08
N SER A 76 -7.22 -6.17 7.41
CA SER A 76 -6.45 -6.47 6.20
C SER A 76 -5.32 -5.46 6.05
N ALA A 77 -4.22 -5.88 5.43
CA ALA A 77 -3.09 -5.01 5.09
C ALA A 77 -2.50 -5.45 3.75
N HIS A 78 -2.15 -4.48 2.91
CA HIS A 78 -1.49 -4.69 1.62
C HIS A 78 -0.46 -3.58 1.39
N ASP A 79 0.68 -3.92 0.81
CA ASP A 79 1.74 -2.96 0.50
C ASP A 79 1.45 -2.17 -0.79
N CYS A 80 2.02 -0.96 -0.86
CA CYS A 80 1.94 -0.11 -2.04
C CYS A 80 3.25 -0.20 -2.82
N ALA A 81 3.24 -1.02 -3.88
CA ALA A 81 4.42 -1.34 -4.67
C ALA A 81 4.23 -0.99 -6.15
N ASP A 82 4.45 -1.95 -7.05
CA ASP A 82 4.36 -1.74 -8.49
C ASP A 82 2.97 -1.27 -8.92
N GLY A 83 2.92 -0.22 -9.72
CA GLY A 83 1.68 0.43 -10.15
C GLY A 83 1.03 1.34 -9.10
N GLY A 84 1.61 1.44 -7.90
CA GLY A 84 1.24 2.39 -6.87
C GLY A 84 -0.16 2.18 -6.29
N LEU A 85 -0.68 3.23 -5.64
CA LEU A 85 -1.89 3.16 -4.83
C LEU A 85 -3.12 2.67 -5.63
N ALA A 86 -3.23 3.04 -6.90
CA ALA A 86 -4.34 2.62 -7.76
C ALA A 86 -4.36 1.09 -7.95
N VAL A 87 -3.19 0.48 -8.18
CA VAL A 87 -3.08 -0.97 -8.36
C VAL A 87 -3.29 -1.69 -7.04
N THR A 88 -2.66 -1.23 -5.95
CA THR A 88 -2.88 -1.80 -4.61
C THR A 88 -4.36 -1.85 -4.24
N LEU A 89 -5.09 -0.75 -4.42
CA LEU A 89 -6.53 -0.70 -4.16
C LEU A 89 -7.31 -1.69 -5.06
N ALA A 90 -6.94 -1.80 -6.33
CA ALA A 90 -7.57 -2.73 -7.27
C ALA A 90 -7.32 -4.19 -6.85
N GLU A 91 -6.11 -4.56 -6.46
CA GLU A 91 -5.77 -5.90 -6.00
C GLU A 91 -6.53 -6.29 -4.72
N CYS A 92 -6.63 -5.37 -3.76
CA CYS A 92 -7.44 -5.55 -2.55
C CYS A 92 -8.92 -5.81 -2.91
N CYS A 93 -9.47 -5.03 -3.85
CA CYS A 93 -10.85 -5.15 -4.29
C CYS A 93 -11.12 -6.47 -5.03
N ILE A 94 -10.27 -6.81 -6.00
CA ILE A 94 -10.40 -8.01 -6.84
C ILE A 94 -10.30 -9.27 -5.97
N THR A 95 -9.28 -9.33 -5.11
CA THR A 95 -9.05 -10.49 -4.24
C THR A 95 -10.19 -10.66 -3.23
N GLY A 96 -10.67 -9.54 -2.66
CA GLY A 96 -11.80 -9.54 -1.72
C GLY A 96 -13.18 -9.68 -2.36
N LYS A 97 -13.29 -9.56 -3.69
CA LYS A 97 -14.57 -9.46 -4.42
C LYS A 97 -15.49 -8.38 -3.84
N LYS A 98 -14.88 -7.27 -3.38
CA LYS A 98 -15.55 -6.13 -2.75
C LYS A 98 -15.01 -4.85 -3.36
N GLY A 99 -15.89 -3.89 -3.63
CA GLY A 99 -15.47 -2.57 -4.11
C GLY A 99 -15.03 -1.67 -2.96
N ALA A 100 -14.38 -0.55 -3.30
CA ALA A 100 -14.04 0.51 -2.37
C ALA A 100 -14.45 1.86 -2.94
N LYS A 101 -14.86 2.78 -2.06
CA LYS A 101 -15.01 4.19 -2.39
C LYS A 101 -13.90 4.96 -1.68
N VAL A 102 -13.00 5.54 -2.44
CA VAL A 102 -11.84 6.28 -1.93
C VAL A 102 -11.88 7.69 -2.48
N GLU A 103 -11.65 8.67 -1.63
CA GLU A 103 -11.45 10.07 -2.01
C GLU A 103 -10.06 10.48 -1.56
N ILE A 104 -9.19 10.83 -2.51
CA ILE A 104 -7.81 11.21 -2.23
C ILE A 104 -7.72 12.73 -2.31
N ASN A 105 -7.72 13.37 -1.15
CA ASN A 105 -7.53 14.81 -1.04
C ASN A 105 -6.04 15.11 -0.91
N THR A 106 -5.39 15.39 -2.04
CA THR A 106 -3.95 15.63 -2.12
C THR A 106 -3.62 16.89 -2.92
N ARG A 107 -2.42 17.45 -2.67
CA ARG A 107 -1.80 18.48 -3.52
C ARG A 107 -0.87 17.88 -4.56
N ILE A 108 -0.71 16.55 -4.53
CA ILE A 108 0.10 15.80 -5.47
C ILE A 108 -0.52 15.87 -6.86
N ARG A 109 0.32 16.00 -7.89
CA ARG A 109 -0.06 15.87 -9.30
C ARG A 109 -0.86 14.57 -9.55
N ASN A 110 -1.89 14.65 -10.40
CA ASN A 110 -2.83 13.54 -10.63
C ASN A 110 -2.21 12.30 -11.31
N ASP A 111 -1.07 12.48 -11.97
CA ASP A 111 -0.33 11.43 -12.66
C ASP A 111 0.77 10.80 -11.79
N ALA A 112 0.87 11.19 -10.51
CA ALA A 112 1.75 10.59 -9.53
C ALA A 112 1.03 9.69 -8.53
#